data_AF-A0A0T6AKB7-F1
#
_entry.id   AF-A0A0T6AKB7-F1
#
_cell.length_a   1.000
_cell.length_b   1.000
_cell.length_c   1.000
_cell.angle_alpha   90.00
_cell.angle_beta   90.00
_cell.angle_gamma   90.00
#
_symmetry.space_group_name_H-M   'P 1'
#
loop_
_entity.id
_entity.type
_entity.pdbx_description
1 polymer ?
#
loop_
_entity_poly.entity_id
_entity_poly.type
_entity_poly.pdbx_seq_one_letter_code
_entity_poly.pdbx_strand_id
1 'polypeptide(L)' 'MQMKMHWACSMGHPVEANSEEELVRKAQEHMQKEHGTKVSREEVLRDAHRHG' A
#
# COMPACT_ATOMS: atom_id res chain seq x y z
N MET A 1 -15.02 -2.86 14.12
CA MET A 1 -14.97 -3.06 12.66
C MET A 1 -13.52 -3.07 12.24
N GLN A 2 -13.02 -4.16 11.69
CA GLN A 2 -11.64 -4.23 11.18
C GLN A 2 -11.66 -3.60 9.78
N MET A 3 -11.08 -2.41 9.62
CA MET A 3 -10.99 -1.76 8.32
C MET A 3 -9.96 -2.50 7.49
N LYS A 4 -10.41 -3.22 6.46
CA LYS A 4 -9.52 -3.82 5.48
C LYS A 4 -9.17 -2.74 4.46
N MET A 5 -7.89 -2.39 4.39
CA MET A 5 -7.37 -1.45 3.42
C MET A 5 -6.55 -2.17 2.38
N HIS A 6 -6.85 -1.89 1.12
CA HIS A 6 -6.22 -2.52 -0.03
C HIS A 6 -5.49 -1.45 -0.85
N TRP A 7 -4.28 -1.76 -1.26
CA TRP A 7 -3.50 -0.95 -2.18
C TRP A 7 -2.91 -1.87 -3.25
N ALA A 8 -2.75 -1.38 -4.48
CA ALA A 8 -2.09 -2.12 -5.53
C ALA A 8 -0.93 -1.28 -6.07
N CYS A 9 0.22 -1.91 -6.29
CA CYS A 9 1.34 -1.21 -6.92
C CYS A 9 1.04 -0.95 -8.41
N SER A 10 1.84 -0.12 -9.07
CA SER A 10 1.71 0.20 -10.50
C SER A 10 1.81 -1.03 -11.42
N MET A 11 2.35 -2.15 -10.92
CA MET A 11 2.44 -3.44 -11.62
C MET A 11 1.24 -4.36 -11.34
N GLY A 12 0.29 -3.92 -10.51
CA GLY A 12 -0.94 -4.66 -10.18
C GLY A 12 -0.80 -5.65 -9.03
N HIS A 13 0.30 -5.66 -8.28
CA HIS A 13 0.44 -6.53 -7.10
C HIS A 13 -0.40 -5.99 -5.94
N PRO A 14 -1.33 -6.77 -5.38
CA PRO A 14 -2.15 -6.34 -4.26
C PRO A 14 -1.38 -6.40 -2.93
N VAL A 15 -1.61 -5.41 -2.08
CA VAL A 15 -1.14 -5.32 -0.70
C VAL A 15 -2.35 -5.06 0.18
N GLU A 16 -2.59 -5.95 1.14
CA GLU A 16 -3.71 -5.86 2.07
C GLU A 16 -3.20 -5.67 3.51
N ALA A 17 -3.91 -4.82 4.25
CA ALA A 17 -3.61 -4.55 5.64
C ALA A 17 -4.88 -4.22 6.44
N ASN A 18 -4.77 -4.35 7.77
CA ASN A 18 -5.86 -4.05 8.70
C ASN A 18 -5.79 -2.63 9.27
N SER A 19 -4.78 -1.85 8.87
CA SER A 19 -4.56 -0.46 9.28
C SER A 19 -3.77 0.29 8.21
N GLU A 20 -3.91 1.62 8.20
CA GLU A 20 -3.15 2.52 7.32
C GLU A 20 -1.63 2.35 7.51
N GLU A 21 -1.17 2.25 8.77
CA GLU A 21 0.25 2.12 9.08
C GLU A 21 0.84 0.80 8.56
N GLU A 22 0.11 -0.30 8.74
CA GLU A 22 0.52 -1.59 8.17
C GLU A 22 0.51 -1.57 6.63
N LEU A 23 -0.47 -0.91 6.02
CA LEU A 23 -0.56 -0.79 4.56
C LEU A 23 0.65 -0.06 4.01
N VAL A 24 0.98 1.09 4.60
CA VAL A 24 2.11 1.92 4.20
C VAL A 24 3.42 1.16 4.37
N ARG A 25 3.61 0.50 5.51
CA ARG A 25 4.83 -0.29 5.75
C ARG A 25 4.98 -1.41 4.72
N LYS A 26 3.91 -2.19 4.48
CA LYS A 26 3.93 -3.29 3.51
C LYS A 26 4.14 -2.81 2.09
N ALA A 27 3.47 -1.72 1.69
CA ALA A 27 3.64 -1.12 0.37
C ALA A 27 5.08 -0.62 0.17
N GLN A 28 5.66 0.05 1.16
CA GLN A 28 7.05 0.52 1.08
C GLN A 28 8.05 -0.63 1.04
N GLU A 29 7.89 -1.64 1.89
CA GLU A 29 8.73 -2.84 1.85
C GLU A 29 8.62 -3.57 0.51
N HIS A 30 7.41 -3.71 -0.02
CA HIS A 30 7.17 -4.31 -1.33
C HIS A 30 7.87 -3.54 -2.44
N MET A 31 7.65 -2.22 -2.53
CA MET A 31 8.27 -1.37 -3.55
C MET A 31 9.81 -1.39 -3.46
N GLN A 32 10.35 -1.43 -2.24
CA GLN A 32 11.79 -1.49 -2.04
C GLN A 32 12.38 -2.87 -2.41
N LYS A 33 11.74 -3.97 -2.00
CA LYS A 33 12.23 -5.34 -2.22
C LYS A 33 12.02 -5.82 -3.65
N GLU A 34 10.82 -5.61 -4.20
CA GLU A 34 10.41 -6.17 -5.49
C GLU A 34 10.74 -5.24 -6.66
N HIS A 35 10.74 -3.92 -6.42
CA HIS A 35 10.86 -2.92 -7.49
C HIS A 35 12.07 -1.99 -7.31
N GLY A 36 12.80 -2.08 -6.19
CA GLY A 36 13.93 -1.19 -5.89
C GLY A 36 13.57 0.30 -5.83
N THR A 37 12.28 0.62 -5.70
CA THR A 37 11.74 1.98 -5.73
C THR A 37 11.14 2.36 -4.38
N LYS A 38 10.98 3.66 -4.14
CA LYS A 38 10.34 4.17 -2.92
C LYS A 38 8.97 4.74 -3.27
N VAL A 39 7.99 4.46 -2.43
CA VAL A 39 6.64 5.05 -2.50
C VAL A 39 6.37 5.85 -1.23
N SER A 40 5.74 7.01 -1.38
CA SER A 40 5.44 7.89 -0.26
C SER A 40 4.19 7.41 0.48
N ARG A 41 4.13 7.64 1.80
CA ARG A 41 2.94 7.33 2.61
C ARG A 41 1.67 7.96 2.01
N GLU A 42 1.76 9.22 1.60
CA GLU A 42 0.63 9.96 1.02
C GLU A 42 0.16 9.37 -0.31
N GLU A 43 1.06 8.81 -1.12
CA GLU A 43 0.69 8.12 -2.36
C GLU A 43 -0.07 6.83 -2.06
N VAL A 44 0.46 6.00 -1.14
CA VAL A 44 -0.19 4.75 -0.73
C VAL A 44 -1.59 5.02 -0.17
N LEU A 45 -1.73 5.99 0.73
CA LEU A 45 -3.02 6.28 1.36
C LEU A 45 -4.01 6.94 0.40
N ARG A 46 -3.55 7.82 -0.51
CA ARG A 46 -4.42 8.41 -1.54
C ARG A 46 -4.98 7.35 -2.48
N ASP A 47 -4.16 6.39 -2.89
CA ASP A 47 -4.60 5.31 -3.79
C ASP A 47 -5.50 4.32 -3.04
N ALA A 48 -5.16 3.97 -1.80
CA ALA A 48 -5.96 3.08 -0.97
C ALA A 48 -7.36 3.65 -0.71
N HIS A 49 -7.49 4.96 -0.49
CA HIS A 49 -8.79 5.63 -0.29
C HIS A 49 -9.54 5.88 -1.60
N ARG A 50 -8.86 5.90 -2.74
CA ARG A 50 -9.50 6.05 -4.06
C ARG A 50 -10.12 4.73 -4.54
N HIS A 51 -9.60 3.60 -4.06
CA HIS A 51 -10.02 2.25 -4.46
C HIS A 51 -10.72 1.46 -3.32
N GLY A 52 -10.90 2.07 -2.14
CA GLY A 52 -11.59 1.50 -0.98
C GLY A 52 -13.07 1.82 -0.93
#